data_AF-A0A0N0E9Y8-F1
#
_entry.id   AF-A0A0N0E9Y8-F1
#
_cell.length_a   1.000
_cell.length_b   1.000
_cell.length_c   1.000
_cell.angle_alpha   90.00
_cell.angle_beta   90.00
_cell.angle_gamma   90.00
#
_symmetry.space_group_name_H-M   'P 1'
#
loop_
_entity.id
_entity.type
_entity.pdbx_description
1 polymer ?
#
loop_
_entity_poly.entity_id
_entity_poly.type
_entity_poly.pdbx_seq_one_letter_code
_entity_poly.pdbx_strand_id
1 'polypeptide(L)'
;MKPSTTLKWVTGGMEAFLAIPFLGGLTVMGFGYSPLGLMLILHIITLVFSAKEGQKFHGSIWGIVTSFLGWVFLLGWVLHTVTAIILMIDAFASGRKEKGVQV
;
A
#
# COMPACT_ATOMS: atom_id res chain seq x y z
N MET A 1 -4.44 -1.70 -17.85
CA MET A 1 -3.86 -2.27 -16.61
C MET A 1 -5.01 -2.88 -15.83
N LYS A 2 -4.83 -4.06 -15.24
CA LYS A 2 -5.90 -4.68 -14.46
C LYS A 2 -6.21 -3.84 -13.19
N PRO A 3 -7.43 -3.92 -12.66
CA PRO A 3 -7.83 -3.20 -11.44
C PRO A 3 -6.85 -3.39 -10.28
N SER A 4 -6.35 -4.60 -10.03
CA SER A 4 -5.38 -4.83 -8.94
C SER A 4 -4.07 -4.06 -9.11
N THR A 5 -3.58 -3.89 -10.35
CA THR A 5 -2.35 -3.15 -10.62
C THR A 5 -2.54 -1.66 -10.37
N THR A 6 -3.68 -1.10 -10.78
CA THR A 6 -4.02 0.30 -10.46
C THR A 6 -4.15 0.51 -8.94
N LEU A 7 -4.82 -0.41 -8.25
CA LEU A 7 -4.99 -0.33 -6.80
C LEU A 7 -3.66 -0.39 -6.04
N LYS A 8 -2.69 -1.20 -6.50
CA LYS A 8 -1.33 -1.21 -5.92
C LYS A 8 -0.58 0.10 -6.13
N TRP A 9 -0.75 0.76 -7.27
CA TRP A 9 -0.17 2.09 -7.50
C TRP A 9 -0.81 3.14 -6.58
N VAL A 10 -2.13 3.11 -6.42
CA VAL A 10 -2.85 4.05 -5.54
C VAL A 10 -2.45 3.83 -4.08
N THR A 11 -2.55 2.59 -3.59
CA THR A 11 -2.16 2.25 -2.21
C THR A 11 -0.68 2.49 -1.96
N GLY A 12 0.21 2.14 -2.88
CA GLY A 12 1.64 2.42 -2.78
C GLY A 12 1.95 3.91 -2.75
N GLY A 13 1.22 4.74 -3.51
CA GLY A 13 1.37 6.20 -3.47
C GLY A 13 0.89 6.81 -2.15
N MET A 14 -0.22 6.31 -1.60
CA MET A 14 -0.71 6.76 -0.30
C MET A 14 0.21 6.34 0.85
N GLU A 15 0.74 5.11 0.82
CA GLU A 15 1.79 4.65 1.74
C GLU A 15 3.04 5.54 1.63
N ALA A 16 3.48 5.89 0.42
CA ALA A 16 4.63 6.77 0.21
C ALA A 16 4.40 8.18 0.79
N PHE A 17 3.18 8.69 0.73
CA PHE A 17 2.82 9.96 1.38
C PHE A 17 2.89 9.85 2.91
N LEU A 18 2.35 8.77 3.49
CA LEU A 18 2.46 8.50 4.94
C LEU A 18 3.89 8.15 5.38
N ALA A 19 4.74 7.70 4.46
CA ALA A 19 6.16 7.45 4.68
C ALA A 19 7.02 8.72 4.74
N ILE A 20 6.45 9.92 4.58
CA ILE A 20 7.18 11.16 4.84
C ILE A 20 7.16 11.40 6.36
N PRO A 21 8.29 11.44 7.08
CA PRO A 21 8.31 11.31 8.54
C PRO A 21 7.38 12.29 9.26
N PHE A 22 7.59 13.60 9.08
CA PHE A 22 6.81 14.63 9.75
C PHE A 22 5.41 14.79 9.16
N LEU A 23 5.28 14.77 7.83
CA LEU A 23 3.99 14.93 7.16
C LEU A 23 3.05 13.75 7.42
N GLY A 24 3.56 12.53 7.32
CA GLY A 24 2.80 11.30 7.56
C GLY A 24 2.37 11.19 9.01
N GLY A 25 3.28 11.36 9.96
CA GLY A 25 2.91 11.31 11.38
C GLY A 25 1.97 12.44 11.81
N LEU A 26 2.15 13.67 11.28
CA LEU A 26 1.22 14.77 11.51
C LEU A 26 -0.15 14.49 10.89
N THR A 27 -0.21 13.86 9.72
CA THR A 27 -1.47 13.45 9.09
C THR A 27 -2.17 12.38 9.92
N VAL A 28 -1.46 11.34 10.36
CA VAL A 28 -2.04 10.26 11.17
C VAL A 28 -2.58 10.82 12.49
N MET A 29 -1.80 11.64 13.21
CA MET A 29 -2.24 12.22 14.48
C MET A 29 -3.32 13.29 14.30
N GLY A 30 -3.15 14.19 13.32
CA GLY A 30 -4.05 15.32 13.06
C GLY A 30 -5.44 14.89 12.57
N PHE A 31 -5.53 13.74 11.90
CA PHE A 31 -6.80 13.13 11.48
C PHE A 31 -7.29 12.02 12.42
N GLY A 32 -6.76 11.95 13.65
CA GLY A 32 -7.23 11.01 14.68
C GLY A 32 -7.09 9.53 14.28
N TYR A 33 -5.99 9.17 13.63
CA TYR A 33 -5.69 7.82 13.14
C TYR A 33 -6.61 7.28 12.02
N SER A 34 -7.57 8.09 11.54
CA SER A 34 -8.42 7.71 10.42
C SER A 34 -7.67 7.32 9.12
N PRO A 35 -6.49 7.90 8.79
CA PRO A 35 -5.73 7.44 7.63
C PRO A 35 -5.31 5.96 7.72
N LEU A 36 -4.97 5.46 8.92
CA LEU A 36 -4.60 4.05 9.10
C LEU A 36 -5.78 3.11 8.81
N GLY A 37 -6.99 3.51 9.23
CA GLY A 37 -8.22 2.77 8.96
C GLY A 37 -8.61 2.80 7.47
N LEU A 38 -8.47 3.95 6.81
CA LEU A 38 -8.67 4.05 5.36
C LEU A 38 -7.70 3.16 4.60
N MET A 39 -6.41 3.20 4.96
CA MET A 39 -5.38 2.36 4.34
C MET A 39 -5.66 0.87 4.56
N LEU A 40 -6.13 0.47 5.74
CA LEU A 40 -6.49 -0.92 6.03
C LEU A 40 -7.57 -1.42 5.05
N ILE A 41 -8.63 -0.63 4.85
CA ILE A 41 -9.71 -0.97 3.92
C ILE A 41 -9.18 -1.08 2.49
N LEU A 42 -8.37 -0.11 2.05
CA LEU A 42 -7.79 -0.12 0.70
C LEU A 42 -6.86 -1.31 0.47
N HIS A 43 -6.08 -1.71 1.47
CA HIS A 43 -5.24 -2.91 1.37
C HIS A 43 -6.06 -4.19 1.28
N ILE A 44 -7.15 -4.31 2.03
CA ILE A 44 -8.07 -5.46 1.92
C ILE A 44 -8.67 -5.53 0.52
N ILE A 45 -9.14 -4.41 -0.03
CA ILE A 45 -9.67 -4.37 -1.40
C ILE A 45 -8.58 -4.78 -2.41
N THR A 46 -7.38 -4.19 -2.29
CA THR A 46 -6.25 -4.50 -3.19
C THR A 46 -5.84 -5.97 -3.10
N LEU A 47 -5.85 -6.55 -1.90
CA LEU A 47 -5.58 -7.97 -1.64
C LEU A 47 -6.61 -8.86 -2.35
N VAL A 48 -7.90 -8.58 -2.17
CA VAL A 48 -8.99 -9.36 -2.80
C VAL A 48 -8.90 -9.32 -4.32
N PHE A 49 -8.70 -8.13 -4.92
CA PHE A 49 -8.54 -8.01 -6.37
C PHE A 49 -7.26 -8.70 -6.88
N SER A 50 -6.14 -8.55 -6.16
CA SER A 50 -4.88 -9.20 -6.53
C SER A 50 -4.99 -10.72 -6.50
N ALA A 51 -5.66 -11.28 -5.48
CA ALA A 51 -5.91 -12.71 -5.35
C ALA A 51 -6.79 -13.22 -6.50
N LYS A 52 -7.88 -12.51 -6.83
CA LYS A 52 -8.76 -12.88 -7.95
C LYS A 52 -8.06 -12.83 -9.31
N GLU A 53 -7.10 -11.93 -9.49
CA GLU A 53 -6.39 -11.73 -10.76
C GLU A 53 -5.09 -12.56 -10.88
N GLY A 54 -4.76 -13.37 -9.88
CA GLY A 54 -3.53 -14.18 -9.84
C GLY A 54 -2.25 -13.32 -9.79
N GLN A 55 -2.33 -12.17 -9.15
CA GLN A 55 -1.24 -11.21 -9.01
C GLN A 55 -0.61 -11.29 -7.61
N LYS A 56 0.66 -10.90 -7.48
CA LYS A 56 1.35 -10.83 -6.18
C LYS A 56 0.63 -9.87 -5.24
N PHE A 57 0.40 -10.28 -4.00
CA PHE A 57 -0.36 -9.51 -3.01
C PHE A 57 0.41 -9.24 -1.71
N HIS A 58 1.73 -9.48 -1.71
CA HIS A 58 2.59 -9.34 -0.54
C HIS A 58 2.61 -7.91 -0.01
N GLY A 59 2.64 -6.91 -0.91
CA GLY A 59 2.57 -5.51 -0.51
C GLY A 59 1.30 -5.15 0.27
N SER A 60 0.15 -5.70 -0.11
CA SER A 60 -1.11 -5.44 0.61
C SER A 60 -1.14 -6.10 1.99
N ILE A 61 -0.50 -7.26 2.17
CA ILE A 61 -0.36 -7.89 3.49
C ILE A 61 0.51 -7.03 4.41
N TRP A 62 1.64 -6.54 3.91
CA TRP A 62 2.49 -5.60 4.66
C TRP A 62 1.76 -4.31 5.03
N GLY A 63 0.90 -3.82 4.14
CA GLY A 63 0.03 -2.68 4.40
C GLY A 63 -0.97 -2.91 5.52
N ILE A 64 -1.59 -4.09 5.58
CA ILE A 64 -2.48 -4.47 6.68
C ILE A 64 -1.71 -4.47 8.01
N VAL A 65 -0.52 -5.08 8.05
CA VAL A 65 0.33 -5.10 9.25
C VAL A 65 0.73 -3.68 9.66
N THR A 66 1.09 -2.85 8.68
CA THR A 66 1.44 -1.43 8.88
C THR A 66 0.27 -0.64 9.47
N SER A 67 -0.96 -0.86 9.02
CA SER A 67 -2.15 -0.21 9.59
C SER A 67 -2.38 -0.56 11.07
N PHE A 68 -2.02 -1.77 11.52
CA PHE A 68 -2.14 -2.17 12.93
C PHE A 68 -1.00 -1.65 13.83
N LEU A 69 0.20 -1.47 13.27
CA LEU A 69 1.40 -1.09 14.01
C LEU A 69 1.80 0.39 13.81
N GLY A 70 1.14 1.10 12.90
CA GLY A 70 1.48 2.46 12.45
C GLY A 70 1.14 3.58 13.43
N TRP A 71 0.63 3.26 14.61
CA TRP A 71 0.27 4.22 15.66
C TRP A 71 1.46 4.89 16.36
N VAL A 72 2.66 4.31 16.29
CA VAL A 72 3.88 4.83 16.91
C VAL A 72 4.65 5.58 15.85
N PHE A 73 4.91 6.88 16.05
CA PHE A 73 5.46 7.77 15.01
C PHE A 73 6.66 7.19 14.23
N LEU A 74 7.73 6.82 14.93
CA LEU A 74 8.96 6.33 14.28
C LEU A 74 8.76 4.95 13.64
N LEU A 75 8.01 4.07 14.30
CA LEU A 75 7.72 2.72 13.80
C LEU A 75 6.81 2.77 12.58
N GLY A 76 5.74 3.56 12.64
CA GLY A 76 4.81 3.78 11.55
C GLY A 76 5.51 4.34 10.32
N TRP A 77 6.40 5.33 10.50
CA TRP A 77 7.22 5.83 9.40
C TRP A 77 8.04 4.73 8.71
N VAL A 78 8.75 3.90 9.48
CA VAL A 78 9.54 2.77 8.93
C VAL A 78 8.64 1.78 8.19
N LEU A 79 7.50 1.40 8.80
CA LEU A 79 6.58 0.44 8.23
C LEU A 79 5.88 0.94 6.95
N HIS A 80 5.43 2.19 6.95
CA HIS A 80 4.86 2.85 5.76
C HIS A 80 5.91 2.93 4.63
N THR A 81 7.16 3.24 4.97
CA THR A 81 8.27 3.27 3.99
C THR A 81 8.50 1.91 3.34
N VAL A 82 8.64 0.85 4.15
CA VAL A 82 8.85 -0.52 3.66
C VAL A 82 7.67 -0.97 2.80
N THR A 83 6.45 -0.74 3.26
CA THR A 83 5.22 -1.12 2.54
C THR A 83 5.10 -0.38 1.21
N ALA A 84 5.37 0.92 1.17
CA ALA A 84 5.35 1.72 -0.06
C ALA A 84 6.30 1.15 -1.11
N ILE A 85 7.55 0.82 -0.71
CA ILE A 85 8.55 0.25 -1.61
C ILE A 85 8.08 -1.10 -2.18
N ILE A 86 7.58 -1.99 -1.33
CA ILE A 86 7.11 -3.32 -1.76
C ILE A 86 5.93 -3.18 -2.74
N LEU A 87 4.95 -2.32 -2.44
CA LEU A 87 3.80 -2.10 -3.31
C LEU A 87 4.17 -1.50 -4.66
N MET A 88 5.08 -0.53 -4.68
CA MET A 88 5.58 0.08 -5.92
C MET A 88 6.27 -0.96 -6.81
N ILE A 89 7.10 -1.84 -6.23
CA ILE A 89 7.77 -2.93 -6.94
C ILE A 89 6.74 -3.93 -7.47
N ASP A 90 5.76 -4.33 -6.64
CA ASP A 90 4.70 -5.26 -7.04
C ASP A 90 3.81 -4.67 -8.15
N ALA A 91 3.46 -3.38 -8.07
CA ALA A 91 2.68 -2.68 -9.08
C ALA A 91 3.42 -2.60 -10.41
N PHE A 92 4.72 -2.27 -10.39
CA PHE A 92 5.58 -2.24 -11.57
C PHE A 92 5.73 -3.63 -12.20
N ALA A 93 5.96 -4.66 -11.37
CA ALA A 93 6.08 -6.05 -11.83
C ALA A 93 4.77 -6.57 -12.45
N SER A 94 3.63 -6.33 -11.79
CA SER A 94 2.30 -6.71 -12.31
C SER A 94 1.99 -6.00 -13.64
N GLY A 95 2.27 -4.70 -13.74
CA GLY A 95 2.07 -3.95 -14.99
C GLY A 95 2.93 -4.45 -16.15
N ARG A 96 4.17 -4.87 -15.88
CA ARG A 96 5.05 -5.45 -16.91
C ARG A 96 4.58 -6.83 -17.38
N LYS A 97 4.16 -7.69 -16.44
CA LYS A 97 3.58 -9.02 -16.75
C LYS A 97 2.32 -8.88 -17.61
N GLU A 98 1.47 -7.91 -17.32
CA GLU A 98 0.27 -7.64 -18.13
C GLU A 98 0.59 -7.24 -19.57
N LYS A 99 1.59 -6.38 -19.78
CA LYS A 99 2.02 -5.98 -21.13
C LYS A 99 2.63 -7.14 -21.92
N GLY A 100 3.40 -8.01 -21.28
CA GLY A 100 4.02 -9.18 -21.91
C GLY A 100 3.08 -10.34 -22.21
N VAL A 101 1.87 -10.35 -21.65
CA VAL A 101 0.81 -11.34 -21.97
C VAL A 101 -0.09 -10.87 -23.11
N GLN A 102 -0.05 -9.58 -23.47
CA GLN A 102 -0.84 -9.02 -24.58
C GLN A 102 -0.08 -8.95 -25.92
N VAL A 103 1.09 -9.57 -26.01
CA VAL A 103 1.87 -9.77 -27.25
C VAL A 103 1.82 -11.23 -27.67
#